data_AF-A0A838F3U7-F1
#
_entry.id   AF-A0A838F3U7-F1
#
_cell.length_a   1.000
_cell.length_b   1.000
_cell.length_c   1.000
_cell.angle_alpha   90.00
_cell.angle_beta   90.00
_cell.angle_gamma   90.00
#
_symmetry.space_group_name_H-M   'P 1'
#
loop_
_entity.id
_entity.type
_entity.pdbx_description
1 polymer ?
#
loop_
_entity_poly.entity_id
_entity_poly.type
_entity_poly.pdbx_seq_one_letter_code
_entity_poly.pdbx_strand_id
1 'polypeptide(L)' 'MKDKRCFICKYQGKTTVETSSNVIYGNRDKSLTIPLCYTHSIELFKMGQSNFMLKYKPNFTSYHGLEEDQQIISYF' A
#
# COMPACT_ATOMS: atom_id res chain seq x y z
N MET A 1 9.35 7.06 3.45
CA MET A 1 8.03 7.37 4.02
C MET A 1 8.11 7.80 5.48
N LYS A 2 7.80 9.07 5.77
CA LYS A 2 7.57 9.58 7.14
C LYS A 2 6.15 9.28 7.64
N ASP A 3 5.23 8.93 6.75
CA ASP A 3 3.86 8.54 7.08
C ASP A 3 3.82 7.10 7.60
N LYS A 4 3.42 6.95 8.87
CA LYS A 4 3.25 5.66 9.55
C LYS A 4 1.83 5.11 9.45
N ARG A 5 0.91 5.78 8.76
CA ARG A 5 -0.45 5.26 8.57
C ARG A 5 -0.42 4.10 7.59
N CYS A 6 -1.37 3.19 7.72
CA CYS A 6 -1.50 2.11 6.76
C CYS A 6 -1.73 2.71 5.36
N PHE A 7 -0.93 2.24 4.40
CA PHE A 7 -0.94 2.68 3.01
C PHE A 7 -2.32 2.56 2.37
N ILE A 8 -3.13 1.59 2.75
CA ILE A 8 -4.51 1.45 2.27
C ILE A 8 -5.47 2.35 3.05
N CYS A 9 -5.44 2.29 4.39
CA CYS A 9 -6.37 3.02 5.23
C CYS A 9 -6.30 4.54 5.01
N LYS A 10 -5.12 5.08 4.72
CA LYS A 10 -4.95 6.51 4.44
C LYS A 10 -5.80 6.98 3.26
N TYR A 11 -5.98 6.14 2.23
CA TYR A 11 -6.82 6.44 1.06
C TYR A 11 -8.29 6.11 1.26
N GLN A 12 -8.62 5.42 2.35
CA GLN A 12 -10.00 5.15 2.75
C GLN A 12 -10.52 6.15 3.80
N GLY A 13 -9.71 7.14 4.19
CA GLY A 13 -10.04 8.07 5.28
C GLY A 13 -10.11 7.40 6.66
N LYS A 14 -9.52 6.20 6.81
CA LYS A 14 -9.54 5.45 8.07
C LYS A 14 -8.30 5.74 8.89
N THR A 15 -8.49 5.94 10.19
CA THR A 15 -7.40 6.05 11.17
C THR A 15 -6.85 4.66 11.47
N THR A 16 -5.52 4.53 11.54
CA THR A 16 -4.85 3.28 11.97
C THR A 16 -3.94 3.53 13.15
N VAL A 17 -4.01 2.62 14.12
CA VAL A 17 -3.30 2.72 15.39
C VAL A 17 -1.88 2.17 15.29
N GLU A 18 -1.70 1.04 14.59
CA GLU A 18 -0.41 0.36 14.49
C GLU A 18 -0.20 -0.21 13.08
N THR A 19 1.04 -0.12 12.59
CA THR A 19 1.44 -0.63 11.29
C THR A 19 2.77 -1.34 11.34
N SER A 20 2.93 -2.37 10.52
CA SER A 20 4.20 -3.02 10.23
C SER A 20 4.70 -2.63 8.83
N SER A 21 6.02 -2.70 8.65
CA SER A 21 6.66 -2.52 7.35
C SER A 21 6.51 -3.78 6.51
N ASN A 22 5.89 -3.68 5.34
CA ASN A 22 5.65 -4.80 4.43
C ASN A 22 6.31 -4.49 3.08
N VAL A 23 6.97 -5.48 2.49
CA VAL A 23 7.69 -5.32 1.22
C VAL A 23 6.78 -5.70 0.05
N ILE A 24 6.78 -4.87 -0.97
CA ILE A 24 6.10 -5.07 -2.25
C ILE A 24 7.16 -5.06 -3.36
N TYR A 25 7.09 -6.03 -4.27
CA TYR A 25 8.05 -6.23 -5.35
C TYR A 25 7.52 -5.70 -6.68
N GLY A 26 8.19 -4.72 -7.28
CA GLY A 26 7.85 -4.20 -8.62
C GLY A 26 8.51 -4.98 -9.76
N ASN A 27 8.11 -4.67 -11.01
CA ASN A 27 8.52 -5.35 -12.24
C ASN A 27 10.02 -5.24 -12.65
N ARG A 28 10.91 -4.69 -11.81
CA ARG A 28 12.33 -4.45 -12.14
C ARG A 28 13.27 -4.63 -10.95
N ASP A 29 13.02 -5.64 -10.12
CA ASP A 29 13.78 -5.93 -8.87
C ASP A 29 13.79 -4.77 -7.84
N LYS A 30 12.96 -3.75 -8.06
CA LYS A 30 12.75 -2.68 -7.11
C LYS A 30 11.69 -3.10 -6.12
N SER A 31 12.11 -3.31 -4.88
CA SER A 31 11.20 -3.50 -3.76
C SER A 31 10.88 -2.14 -3.12
N LEU A 32 9.63 -2.01 -2.68
CA LEU A 32 9.13 -0.84 -1.97
C LEU A 32 8.57 -1.32 -0.64
N THR A 33 8.92 -0.63 0.44
CA THR A 33 8.39 -0.92 1.77
C THR A 33 7.22 -0.01 2.03
N ILE A 34 6.04 -0.60 2.28
CA ILE A 34 4.83 0.13 2.64
C ILE A 34 4.39 -0.20 4.07
N PRO A 35 3.91 0.78 4.85
CA PRO A 35 3.28 0.52 6.14
C PRO A 35 1.89 -0.09 5.94
N LEU A 36 1.59 -1.22 6.57
CA LEU A 36 0.25 -1.81 6.59
C LEU A 36 -0.19 -2.10 8.02
N CYS A 37 -1.48 -1.91 8.31
CA CYS A 37 -2.06 -2.41 9.56
C CYS A 37 -2.20 -3.93 9.49
N TYR A 38 -2.36 -4.57 10.65
CA TYR A 38 -2.48 -6.03 10.76
C TYR A 38 -3.47 -6.64 9.76
N THR A 39 -4.66 -6.05 9.61
CA THR A 39 -5.70 -6.52 8.68
C THR A 39 -5.21 -6.52 7.23
N HIS A 40 -4.60 -5.43 6.77
CA HIS A 40 -4.11 -5.34 5.39
C HIS A 40 -2.84 -6.15 5.15
N SER A 41 -2.00 -6.36 6.17
CA SER A 41 -0.87 -7.31 6.10
C SER A 41 -1.35 -8.75 5.93
N ILE A 42 -2.34 -9.18 6.72
CA ILE A 42 -2.94 -10.52 6.58
C ILE A 42 -3.61 -10.68 5.22
N GLU A 43 -4.28 -9.64 4.75
CA GLU A 43 -4.93 -9.65 3.44
C GLU A 43 -3.91 -9.77 2.30
N LEU A 44 -2.85 -8.96 2.33
CA LEU A 44 -1.72 -9.05 1.40
C LEU A 44 -1.14 -10.48 1.36
N PHE A 45 -0.91 -11.07 2.53
CA PHE A 45 -0.39 -12.44 2.65
C PHE A 45 -1.34 -13.48 2.05
N LYS A 46 -2.64 -13.38 2.35
CA LYS A 46 -3.64 -14.37 1.91
C LYS A 46 -3.91 -14.35 0.42
N MET A 47 -4.01 -13.16 -0.18
CA MET A 47 -4.42 -13.02 -1.58
C MET A 47 -3.24 -12.89 -2.55
N GLY A 48 -2.05 -12.62 -2.02
CA GLY A 48 -0.87 -12.29 -2.80
C GLY A 48 -0.88 -10.84 -3.29
N GLN A 49 0.31 -10.34 -3.58
CA GLN A 49 0.55 -8.94 -3.91
C GLN A 49 -0.26 -8.45 -5.12
N SER A 50 -0.29 -9.20 -6.22
CA SER A 50 -0.98 -8.75 -7.45
C SER A 50 -2.47 -8.51 -7.22
N ASN A 51 -3.15 -9.46 -6.55
CA ASN A 51 -4.57 -9.34 -6.25
C ASN A 51 -4.86 -8.25 -5.22
N PHE A 52 -3.97 -8.10 -4.23
CA PHE A 52 -4.06 -7.03 -3.24
C PHE A 52 -4.01 -5.65 -3.90
N MET A 53 -3.03 -5.43 -4.78
CA MET A 53 -2.89 -4.15 -5.48
C MET A 53 -4.06 -3.87 -6.43
N LEU A 54 -4.55 -4.88 -7.17
CA LEU A 54 -5.73 -4.72 -8.03
C LEU A 54 -6.99 -4.35 -7.23
N LYS A 55 -7.20 -4.96 -6.06
CA LYS A 55 -8.36 -4.68 -5.19
C LYS A 55 -8.40 -3.21 -4.76
N TYR A 56 -7.25 -2.64 -4.42
CA TYR A 56 -7.16 -1.28 -3.89
C TYR A 56 -6.77 -0.22 -4.93
N LYS A 57 -6.50 -0.62 -6.18
CA LYS A 57 -6.22 0.29 -7.30
C LYS A 57 -7.21 1.45 -7.41
N PRO A 58 -8.55 1.25 -7.27
CA PRO A 58 -9.51 2.34 -7.34
C PRO A 58 -9.37 3.38 -6.21
N ASN A 59 -8.90 2.97 -5.03
CA ASN A 59 -8.69 3.87 -3.89
C ASN A 59 -7.49 4.80 -4.11
N PHE A 60 -6.53 4.40 -4.95
CA PHE A 60 -5.34 5.19 -5.23
C PHE A 60 -5.59 6.23 -6.33
N THR A 61 -6.39 5.89 -7.34
CA THR A 61 -6.67 6.76 -8.49
C THR A 61 -7.51 8.00 -8.16
N SER A 62 -8.21 8.01 -7.02
CA SER A 62 -9.05 9.12 -6.57
C SER A 62 -8.32 10.14 -5.70
N TYR A 63 -7.09 9.88 -5.28
CA TYR A 63 -6.29 10.78 -4.45
C TYR A 63 -4.98 11.15 -5.15
N HIS A 64 -4.73 12.46 -5.31
CA HIS A 64 -3.39 12.98 -5.63
C HIS A 64 -2.49 12.83 -4.39
N GLY A 65 -1.94 11.62 -4.19
CA GLY A 65 -0.97 11.33 -3.14
C GLY A 65 0.38 12.04 -3.36
N LEU A 66 1.17 12.11 -2.29
CA LEU A 66 2.56 12.61 -2.27
C LEU A 66 3.41 11.86 -3.34
N GLU A 67 4.43 12.48 -3.92
CA GLU A 67 5.25 11.90 -5.01
C GLU A 67 5.73 10.46 -4.73
N GLU A 68 6.05 10.11 -3.48
CA GLU A 68 6.44 8.76 -3.05
C GLU A 68 5.34 7.71 -3.32
N ASP A 69 4.08 8.11 -3.20
CA ASP A 69 2.93 7.23 -3.42
C ASP A 69 2.65 6.99 -4.90
N GLN A 70 2.90 8.00 -5.74
CA GLN A 70 2.80 7.85 -7.18
C GLN A 70 3.81 6.83 -7.70
N GLN A 71 5.01 6.77 -7.10
CA GLN A 71 5.96 5.72 -7.44
C GLN A 71 5.36 4.36 -7.17
N ILE A 72 4.80 4.11 -5.98
CA ILE A 72 4.15 2.84 -5.62
C ILE A 72 3.03 2.53 -6.63
N ILE A 73 2.15 3.48 -6.92
CA ILE A 73 1.03 3.29 -7.86
C ILE A 73 1.55 2.98 -9.27
N SER A 74 2.62 3.63 -9.73
CA SER A 74 3.18 3.44 -11.07
C SER A 74 3.82 2.07 -11.30
N TYR A 75 4.07 1.29 -10.24
CA TYR A 75 4.51 -0.11 -10.38
C TYR A 75 3.36 -1.08 -10.73
N PHE A 76 2.10 -0.63 -10.75
CA PHE A 76 0.89 -1.46 -10.91
C PHE A 76 -0.11 -0.89 -11.93
#